data_AF-A0A810L0K5-F1
#
_entry.id   AF-A0A810L0K5-F1
#
_cell.length_a   1.000
_cell.length_b   1.000
_cell.length_c   1.000
_cell.angle_alpha   90.00
_cell.angle_beta   90.00
_cell.angle_gamma   90.00
#
_symmetry.space_group_name_H-M   'P 1'
#
loop_
_entity.id
_entity.type
_entity.pdbx_description
1 polymer ?
#
loop_
_entity_poly.entity_id
_entity_poly.type
_entity_poly.pdbx_seq_one_letter_code
_entity_poly.pdbx_strand_id
1 'polypeptide(L)' 'MERRPRVGDLLGLPAWLPDLPYRVLAVREPGIDGYVWLDGYLLDGYAVVERSFLVPVARLRELPDPVWGNG' A
#
# COMPACT_ATOMS: atom_id res chain seq x y z
N MET A 1 17.78 5.68 3.36
CA MET A 1 16.86 5.31 4.46
C MET A 1 15.53 4.95 3.83
N GLU A 2 15.06 3.73 4.02
CA GLU A 2 13.74 3.32 3.54
C GLU A 2 12.66 3.99 4.42
N ARG A 3 11.71 4.68 3.77
CA ARG A 3 10.57 5.28 4.47
C ARG A 3 9.57 4.17 4.79
N ARG A 4 9.11 4.11 6.05
CA ARG A 4 8.00 3.23 6.45
C ARG A 4 6.67 3.75 5.89
N PRO A 5 5.77 2.85 5.43
CA PRO A 5 4.45 3.24 4.94
C PRO A 5 3.61 3.85 6.06
N ARG A 6 2.70 4.73 5.70
CA ARG A 6 1.77 5.43 6.59
C ARG A 6 0.34 5.26 6.10
N VAL A 7 -0.62 5.42 7.02
CA VAL A 7 -2.04 5.52 6.66
C VAL A 7 -2.22 6.65 5.65
N GLY A 8 -2.97 6.37 4.59
CA GLY A 8 -3.21 7.28 3.47
C GLY A 8 -2.22 7.13 2.31
N ASP A 9 -1.05 6.51 2.51
CA ASP A 9 -0.08 6.33 1.43
C ASP A 9 -0.70 5.53 0.27
N LEU A 10 -0.39 5.93 -0.95
CA LEU A 10 -0.68 5.17 -2.16
C LEU A 10 0.57 4.39 -2.56
N LEU A 11 0.48 3.07 -2.59
CA LEU A 11 1.63 2.18 -2.76
C LEU A 11 1.43 1.22 -3.93
N GLY A 12 2.53 0.89 -4.59
CA GLY A 12 2.67 -0.32 -5.39
C GLY A 12 3.15 -1.46 -4.49
N LEU A 13 2.47 -2.60 -4.59
CA LEU A 13 2.79 -3.80 -3.82
C LEU A 13 3.94 -4.60 -4.50
N PRO A 14 4.58 -5.53 -3.77
CA PRO A 14 5.54 -6.45 -4.36
C PRO A 14 4.99 -7.25 -5.54
N ALA A 15 5.84 -7.63 -6.49
CA ALA A 15 5.44 -8.24 -7.77
C ALA A 15 4.68 -9.58 -7.69
N TRP A 16 4.67 -10.25 -6.52
CA TRP A 16 3.86 -11.46 -6.29
C TRP A 16 2.44 -11.16 -5.80
N LEU A 17 2.10 -9.90 -5.60
CA LEU A 17 0.77 -9.40 -5.29
C LEU A 17 0.18 -8.67 -6.50
N PRO A 18 -1.13 -8.37 -6.52
CA PRO A 18 -1.74 -7.66 -7.63
C PRO A 18 -1.04 -6.33 -7.93
N ASP A 19 -0.71 -6.09 -9.21
CA ASP A 19 -0.11 -4.85 -9.70
C ASP A 19 -1.18 -3.77 -9.87
N LEU A 20 -1.74 -3.34 -8.74
CA LEU A 20 -2.75 -2.30 -8.63
C LEU A 20 -2.33 -1.29 -7.56
N PRO A 21 -2.69 -0.01 -7.71
CA PRO A 21 -2.50 0.97 -6.64
C PRO A 21 -3.20 0.52 -5.37
N TYR A 22 -2.46 0.55 -4.26
CA TYR A 22 -2.94 0.12 -2.95
C TYR A 22 -2.98 1.30 -1.99
N ARG A 23 -4.18 1.67 -1.52
CA ARG A 23 -4.37 2.74 -0.53
C ARG A 23 -4.31 2.16 0.87
N VAL A 24 -3.35 2.60 1.68
CA VAL A 24 -3.18 2.13 3.05
C VAL A 24 -4.22 2.74 3.99
N LEU A 25 -4.89 1.90 4.77
CA LEU A 25 -5.85 2.31 5.81
C LEU A 25 -5.31 2.05 7.22
N ALA A 26 -4.54 0.98 7.39
CA ALA A 26 -3.91 0.66 8.65
C ALA A 26 -2.53 0.02 8.43
N VAL A 27 -1.64 0.25 9.39
CA VAL A 27 -0.28 -0.26 9.42
C VAL A 27 -0.06 -0.90 10.78
N ARG A 28 0.34 -2.16 10.82
CA ARG A 28 0.67 -2.90 12.06
C ARG A 28 2.03 -3.54 11.96
N GLU A 29 2.76 -3.54 13.07
CA GLU A 29 4.08 -4.19 13.18
C GLU A 29 3.90 -5.67 13.54
N PRO A 30 4.31 -6.62 12.68
CA PRO A 30 4.12 -8.05 12.91
C PRO A 30 5.19 -8.68 13.83
N GLY A 31 6.14 -7.89 14.36
CA GLY A 31 7.29 -8.40 15.12
C GLY A 31 8.35 -9.10 14.26
N ILE A 32 8.24 -9.02 12.93
CA ILE A 32 9.20 -9.54 11.96
C ILE A 32 9.97 -8.35 11.37
N ASP A 33 11.28 -8.31 11.57
CA ASP A 33 12.11 -7.19 11.13
C ASP A 33 12.01 -6.97 9.62
N GLY A 34 11.75 -5.72 9.23
CA GLY A 34 11.63 -5.30 7.83
C GLY A 34 10.29 -5.65 7.18
N TYR A 35 9.34 -6.23 7.91
CA TYR A 35 7.99 -6.53 7.41
C TYR A 35 6.94 -5.67 8.10
N VAL A 36 5.83 -5.47 7.40
CA VAL A 36 4.69 -4.71 7.91
C VAL A 36 3.37 -5.35 7.47
N TRP A 37 2.40 -5.34 8.38
CA TRP A 37 1.02 -5.70 8.08
C TRP A 37 0.31 -4.44 7.55
N LEU A 38 -0.12 -4.46 6.27
CA LEU A 38 -0.97 -3.42 5.68
C LEU A 38 -2.41 -3.90 5.52
N ASP A 39 -3.37 -3.10 6.00
CA ASP A 39 -4.78 -3.20 5.58
C ASP A 39 -5.13 -1.99 4.72
N GLY A 40 -5.96 -2.18 3.71
CA GLY A 40 -6.15 -1.17 2.68
C GLY A 40 -7.00 -1.62 1.50
N TYR A 41 -7.02 -0.78 0.48
CA TYR A 41 -7.81 -0.99 -0.73
C TYR A 41 -6.93 -1.17 -1.95
N LEU A 42 -7.15 -2.23 -2.71
CA LEU A 42 -6.72 -2.30 -4.12
C LEU A 42 -7.67 -1.45 -4.95
N LEU A 43 -7.11 -0.50 -5.70
CA LEU A 43 -7.84 0.41 -6.57
C LEU A 43 -7.73 -0.08 -8.02
N ASP A 44 -8.79 -0.69 -8.53
CA ASP A 44 -8.87 -1.20 -9.89
C ASP A 44 -9.96 -0.46 -10.65
N GLY A 45 -9.70 0.80 -11.06
CA GLY A 45 -10.48 1.67 -11.97
C GLY A 45 -12.01 1.76 -11.80
N TYR A 46 -12.68 0.61 -11.83
CA TYR A 46 -14.10 0.32 -11.68
C TYR A 46 -14.46 -0.29 -10.31
N ALA A 47 -13.48 -0.75 -9.52
CA ALA A 47 -13.70 -1.46 -8.27
C ALA A 47 -12.67 -1.09 -7.19
N VAL A 48 -13.13 -1.15 -5.93
CA VAL A 48 -12.32 -0.99 -4.73
C VAL A 48 -12.47 -2.27 -3.91
N VAL A 49 -11.35 -2.96 -3.66
CA VAL A 49 -11.37 -4.25 -2.95
C VAL A 49 -10.51 -4.15 -1.70
N GLU A 50 -11.12 -4.34 -0.54
CA GLU A 50 -10.41 -4.40 0.72
C GLU A 50 -9.56 -5.67 0.81
N ARG A 51 -8.28 -5.48 1.09
CA ARG A 51 -7.30 -6.56 1.21
C ARG A 51 -6.24 -6.21 2.23
N SER A 52 -5.74 -7.27 2.82
CA SER A 52 -4.67 -7.22 3.80
C SER A 52 -3.46 -7.98 3.21
N PHE A 53 -2.29 -7.33 3.15
CA PHE A 53 -0.99 -8.00 2.93
C PHE A 53 0.07 -7.80 4.03
N LEU A 54 0.75 -8.89 4.40
CA LEU A 54 2.04 -8.87 5.10
C LEU A 54 3.15 -8.77 4.06
N VAL A 55 3.91 -7.67 4.07
CA VAL A 55 4.87 -7.35 3.00
C VAL A 55 6.19 -6.83 3.55
N PRO A 56 7.32 -7.07 2.85
CA PRO A 56 8.59 -6.46 3.20
C PRO A 56 8.60 -4.99 2.80
N VAL A 57 8.98 -4.11 3.73
CA VAL A 57 9.01 -2.65 3.55
C VAL A 57 9.90 -2.25 2.36
N ALA A 58 11.05 -2.92 2.19
CA ALA A 58 12.01 -2.68 1.10
C ALA A 58 11.45 -2.93 -0.32
N ARG A 59 10.29 -3.58 -0.44
CA ARG A 59 9.64 -3.87 -1.73
C ARG A 59 8.42 -3.01 -2.02
N LEU A 60 8.07 -2.10 -1.10
CA LEU A 60 7.01 -1.13 -1.31
C LEU A 60 7.53 0.01 -2.18
N ARG A 61 6.70 0.43 -3.14
CA ARG A 61 6.98 1.59 -4.00
C ARG A 61 5.94 2.66 -3.74
N GLU A 62 6.35 3.85 -3.34
CA GLU A 62 5.43 4.99 -3.25
C GLU A 62 4.95 5.36 -4.66
N LEU A 63 3.64 5.49 -4.83
CA LEU A 63 3.03 5.96 -6.05
C LEU A 63 2.66 7.43 -5.88
N PRO A 64 2.74 8.25 -6.95
CA PRO A 64 2.23 9.60 -6.90
C PRO A 64 0.73 9.52 -6.56
N ASP A 65 0.32 10.20 -5.50
CA ASP A 65 -1.10 10.36 -5.22
C ASP A 65 -1.68 11.23 -6.34
N PRO A 66 -2.61 10.71 -7.17
CA PRO A 66 -3.24 11.55 -8.17
C PRO A 66 -3.89 12.71 -7.44
N VAL A 67 -3.43 13.94 -7.72
CA VAL A 67 -4.17 15.13 -7.33
C VAL A 67 -5.46 15.07 -8.12
N TRP A 68 -6.54 14.60 -7.48
CA TRP A 68 -7.88 14.76 -8.02
C TRP A 68 -8.12 16.26 -8.05
N GLY A 69 -7.93 16.87 -9.22
CA GLY A 69 -8.29 18.26 -9.43
C GLY A 69 -9.76 18.39 -9.04
N ASN A 70 -10.06 19.30 -8.11
CA ASN A 70 -11.43 19.68 -7.84
C ASN A 70 -11.99 20.27 -9.15
N GLY A 71 -12.70 19.45 -9.91
CA GLY A 71 -13.53 19.89 -11.03
C GLY A 71 -14.77 20.61 -10.55
#